data_AF-A0A2E2UKX3-F1
#
_entry.id   AF-A0A2E2UKX3-F1
#
_cell.length_a   1.000
_cell.length_b   1.000
_cell.length_c   1.000
_cell.angle_alpha   90.00
_cell.angle_beta   90.00
_cell.angle_gamma   90.00
#
_symmetry.space_group_name_H-M   'P 1'
#
loop_
_entity.id
_entity.type
_entity.pdbx_description
1 polymer ?
#
loop_
_entity_poly.entity_id
_entity_poly.type
_entity_poly.pdbx_seq_one_letter_code
_entity_poly.pdbx_strand_id
1 'polypeptide(L)'
;MHLFDSIASQARQANFIQLLALILAILTFVTYSRWEVAGHLFNNSWFTVTQVRLFSLTLIALAYGGSCAGSQKTKKQTTAALVLIFALATLPFELVSYFPTLPSTSLLTTIFIPLLTGIAFYGLGLAVGTMLLIIRSGSLMPLAIIGVIVGMLVIDVRLKTNFLNPFKGTTSPTWEHSVIIGIMAAITVLFLLWPQKRQHNRDSRHSQNIFERVSR
;
A
#
# COMPACT_ATOMS: atom_id res chain seq x y z
N MET A 1 -7.91 -18.38 16.16
CA MET A 1 -8.68 -17.24 16.72
C MET A 1 -7.78 -15.99 16.76
N HIS A 2 -7.10 -15.62 15.67
CA HIS A 2 -5.85 -14.85 15.79
C HIS A 2 -5.61 -13.71 14.77
N LEU A 3 -6.13 -13.78 13.53
CA LEU A 3 -5.85 -12.72 12.54
C LEU A 3 -6.78 -11.51 12.72
N PHE A 4 -8.10 -11.74 12.80
CA PHE A 4 -9.08 -10.64 12.97
C PHE A 4 -8.86 -9.85 14.26
N ASP A 5 -8.54 -10.52 15.37
CA ASP A 5 -8.20 -9.84 16.63
C ASP A 5 -6.89 -9.05 16.53
N SER A 6 -5.92 -9.55 15.75
CA SER A 6 -4.68 -8.81 15.46
C SER A 6 -4.95 -7.58 14.59
N ILE A 7 -5.83 -7.71 13.59
CA ILE A 7 -6.24 -6.57 12.75
C ILE A 7 -6.98 -5.55 13.60
N ALA A 8 -7.94 -5.97 14.41
CA ALA A 8 -8.71 -5.08 15.27
C ALA A 8 -7.83 -4.38 16.31
N SER A 9 -6.91 -5.09 16.95
CA SER A 9 -5.97 -4.49 17.92
C SER A 9 -5.00 -3.52 17.25
N GLN A 10 -4.48 -3.84 16.07
CA GLN A 10 -3.59 -2.93 15.33
C GLN A 10 -4.35 -1.73 14.76
N ALA A 11 -5.59 -1.91 14.31
CA ALA A 11 -6.47 -0.84 13.86
C ALA A 11 -6.82 0.14 15.00
N ARG A 12 -6.93 -0.34 16.25
CA ARG A 12 -7.14 0.52 17.42
C ARG A 12 -5.93 1.36 17.80
N GLN A 13 -4.75 1.13 17.21
CA GLN A 13 -3.61 2.00 17.44
C GLN A 13 -3.93 3.39 16.89
N ALA A 14 -3.75 4.41 17.73
CA ALA A 14 -4.13 5.80 17.42
C ALA A 14 -3.66 6.26 16.04
N ASN A 15 -2.44 5.84 15.64
CA ASN A 15 -1.82 6.22 14.38
C ASN A 15 -2.62 5.74 13.15
N PHE A 16 -3.24 4.55 13.18
CA PHE A 16 -3.99 4.02 12.03
C PHE A 16 -5.29 4.80 11.82
N ILE A 17 -6.09 4.97 12.89
CA ILE A 17 -7.37 5.69 12.80
C ILE A 17 -7.14 7.15 12.42
N GLN A 18 -6.12 7.81 12.99
CA GLN A 18 -5.76 9.18 12.64
C GLN A 18 -5.38 9.31 11.15
N LEU A 19 -4.57 8.38 10.63
CA LEU A 19 -4.18 8.40 9.23
C LEU A 19 -5.36 8.12 8.29
N LEU A 20 -6.24 7.18 8.65
CA LEU A 20 -7.46 6.90 7.90
C LEU A 20 -8.40 8.11 7.89
N ALA A 21 -8.64 8.70 9.06
CA ALA A 21 -9.44 9.92 9.17
C ALA A 21 -8.85 11.06 8.33
N LEU A 22 -7.53 11.24 8.34
CA LEU A 22 -6.85 12.25 7.52
C LEU A 22 -7.09 12.03 6.02
N ILE A 23 -6.95 10.81 5.52
CA ILE A 23 -7.19 10.50 4.09
C ILE A 23 -8.65 10.73 3.74
N LEU A 24 -9.58 10.27 4.59
CA LEU A 24 -11.01 10.47 4.35
C LEU A 24 -11.36 11.96 4.35
N ALA A 25 -10.76 12.76 5.22
CA ALA A 25 -10.92 14.21 5.23
C ALA A 25 -10.36 14.85 3.94
N ILE A 26 -9.17 14.44 3.50
CA ILE A 26 -8.57 14.90 2.24
C ILE A 26 -9.47 14.54 1.05
N LEU A 27 -9.95 13.29 0.97
CA LEU A 27 -10.83 12.86 -0.12
C LEU A 27 -12.17 13.59 -0.08
N THR A 28 -12.74 13.82 1.10
CA THR A 28 -13.96 14.63 1.25
C THR A 28 -13.74 16.04 0.71
N PHE A 29 -12.64 16.68 1.10
CA PHE A 29 -12.29 18.02 0.64
C PHE A 29 -12.05 18.05 -0.88
N VAL A 30 -11.33 17.08 -1.45
CA VAL A 30 -11.06 17.00 -2.88
C VAL A 30 -12.35 16.74 -3.66
N THR A 31 -13.18 15.80 -3.22
CA THR A 31 -14.47 15.54 -3.85
C THR A 31 -15.33 16.79 -3.83
N TYR A 32 -15.46 17.46 -2.68
CA TYR A 32 -16.25 18.68 -2.53
C TYR A 32 -15.73 19.83 -3.42
N SER A 33 -14.42 20.11 -3.38
CA SER A 33 -13.81 21.22 -4.12
C SER A 33 -13.80 21.02 -5.64
N ARG A 34 -13.85 19.76 -6.10
CA ARG A 34 -13.91 19.41 -7.53
C ARG A 34 -15.31 19.11 -8.02
N TRP A 35 -16.31 19.16 -7.13
CA TRP A 35 -17.70 18.89 -7.49
C TRP A 35 -18.27 20.08 -8.26
N GLU A 36 -18.19 20.04 -9.59
CA GLU A 36 -18.81 21.06 -10.43
C GLU A 36 -20.33 20.86 -10.48
N VAL A 37 -21.07 21.88 -10.05
CA VAL A 37 -22.55 21.90 -9.99
C VAL A 37 -23.18 22.59 -11.21
N ALA A 38 -22.39 23.34 -11.99
CA ALA A 38 -22.89 24.09 -13.13
C ALA A 38 -23.26 23.14 -14.29
N GLY A 39 -24.55 23.04 -14.60
CA GLY A 39 -25.17 22.08 -15.53
C GLY A 39 -24.76 22.15 -17.01
N HIS A 40 -23.61 22.74 -17.33
CA HIS A 40 -23.08 22.86 -18.69
C HIS A 40 -21.68 22.25 -18.85
N LEU A 41 -21.03 21.79 -17.76
CA LEU A 41 -19.74 21.12 -17.81
C LEU A 41 -19.87 19.69 -17.27
N PHE A 42 -19.21 18.73 -17.94
CA PHE A 42 -19.09 17.37 -17.45
C PHE A 42 -18.30 17.38 -16.14
N ASN A 43 -18.87 16.81 -15.08
CA ASN A 43 -18.21 16.70 -13.78
C ASN A 43 -16.92 15.89 -13.94
N ASN A 44 -15.75 16.53 -13.86
CA ASN A 44 -14.44 15.88 -14.00
C ASN A 44 -13.79 15.54 -12.64
N SER A 45 -14.56 15.58 -11.54
CA SER A 45 -14.04 15.35 -10.18
C SER A 45 -13.36 13.99 -10.01
N TRP A 46 -13.86 12.96 -10.69
CA TRP A 46 -13.35 11.59 -10.58
C TRP A 46 -11.85 11.50 -10.86
N PHE A 47 -11.33 12.19 -11.87
CA PHE A 47 -9.90 12.12 -12.22
C PHE A 47 -9.01 12.59 -11.08
N THR A 48 -9.38 13.69 -10.41
CA THR A 48 -8.59 14.23 -9.29
C THR A 48 -8.75 13.38 -8.04
N VAL A 49 -9.99 12.98 -7.69
CA VAL A 49 -10.28 12.11 -6.53
C VAL A 49 -9.48 10.81 -6.63
N THR A 50 -9.50 10.20 -7.81
CA THR A 50 -8.82 8.94 -8.09
C THR A 50 -7.30 9.06 -7.99
N GLN A 51 -6.71 10.13 -8.54
CA GLN A 51 -5.27 10.37 -8.43
C GLN A 51 -4.82 10.58 -6.98
N VAL A 52 -5.56 11.38 -6.20
CA VAL A 52 -5.26 11.63 -4.78
C VAL A 52 -5.38 10.35 -3.97
N ARG A 53 -6.40 9.53 -4.26
CA ARG A 53 -6.59 8.23 -3.61
C ARG A 53 -5.44 7.27 -3.91
N LEU A 54 -5.07 7.09 -5.18
CA LEU A 54 -3.97 6.22 -5.58
C LEU A 54 -2.63 6.68 -5.00
N PHE A 55 -2.38 7.99 -5.00
CA PHE A 55 -1.18 8.58 -4.40
C PHE A 55 -1.08 8.27 -2.91
N SER A 56 -2.14 8.56 -2.17
CA SER A 56 -2.21 8.31 -0.72
C SER A 56 -2.03 6.83 -0.41
N LEU A 57 -2.73 5.96 -1.14
CA LEU A 57 -2.65 4.51 -0.94
C LEU A 57 -1.25 3.96 -1.24
N THR A 58 -0.60 4.45 -2.30
CA THR A 58 0.77 4.05 -2.68
C THR A 58 1.78 4.41 -1.59
N LEU A 59 1.73 5.65 -1.07
CA LEU A 59 2.61 6.09 0.01
C LEU A 59 2.43 5.25 1.27
N ILE A 60 1.17 5.00 1.65
CA ILE A 60 0.81 4.22 2.83
C ILE A 60 1.30 2.79 2.67
N ALA A 61 1.02 2.16 1.52
CA ALA A 61 1.46 0.81 1.22
C ALA A 61 2.98 0.69 1.34
N LEU A 62 3.75 1.59 0.70
CA LEU A 62 5.21 1.60 0.78
C LEU A 62 5.73 1.79 2.22
N ALA A 63 5.17 2.76 2.96
CA ALA A 63 5.59 3.08 4.32
C ALA A 63 5.31 1.94 5.30
N TYR A 64 4.09 1.39 5.27
CA TYR A 64 3.72 0.24 6.09
C TYR A 64 4.49 -1.03 5.68
N GLY A 65 4.73 -1.21 4.38
CA GLY A 65 5.56 -2.29 3.84
C GLY A 65 6.97 -2.25 4.44
N GLY A 66 7.69 -1.15 4.30
CA GLY A 66 9.08 -1.11 4.76
C GLY A 66 9.25 -1.06 6.27
N SER A 67 8.32 -0.45 7.01
CA SER A 67 8.33 -0.54 8.49
C SER A 67 8.14 -1.98 8.99
N CYS A 68 7.59 -2.87 8.17
CA CYS A 68 7.39 -4.28 8.50
C CYS A 68 8.53 -5.20 8.05
N ALA A 69 9.59 -4.71 7.39
CA ALA A 69 10.64 -5.55 6.78
C ALA A 69 11.26 -6.58 7.75
N GLY A 70 11.61 -6.16 8.97
CA GLY A 70 12.15 -7.02 10.03
C GLY A 70 11.12 -7.64 10.98
N SER A 71 9.83 -7.42 10.73
CA SER A 71 8.75 -7.91 11.60
C SER A 71 8.41 -9.38 11.37
N GLN A 72 7.77 -10.00 12.37
CA GLN A 72 7.23 -11.36 12.26
C GLN A 72 6.17 -11.48 11.16
N LYS A 73 6.03 -12.69 10.58
CA LYS A 73 5.08 -12.99 9.49
C LYS A 73 3.66 -12.50 9.78
N THR A 74 3.11 -12.79 10.96
CA THR A 74 1.75 -12.38 11.33
C THR A 74 1.58 -10.86 11.27
N LYS A 75 2.55 -10.10 11.78
CA LYS A 75 2.52 -8.63 11.74
C LYS A 75 2.56 -8.10 10.31
N LYS A 76 3.34 -8.72 9.42
CA LYS A 76 3.35 -8.38 7.98
C LYS A 76 1.97 -8.59 7.36
N GLN A 77 1.36 -9.75 7.59
CA GLN A 77 0.03 -10.08 7.08
C GLN A 77 -1.06 -9.14 7.61
N THR A 78 -1.07 -8.88 8.92
CA THR A 78 -2.02 -7.94 9.54
C THR A 78 -1.88 -6.54 8.95
N THR A 79 -0.65 -6.07 8.75
CA THR A 79 -0.41 -4.73 8.18
C THR A 79 -0.80 -4.65 6.71
N ALA A 80 -0.56 -5.70 5.92
CA ALA A 80 -1.06 -5.78 4.54
C ALA A 80 -2.60 -5.73 4.49
N ALA A 81 -3.28 -6.42 5.42
CA ALA A 81 -4.73 -6.35 5.54
C ALA A 81 -5.21 -4.93 5.89
N LEU A 82 -4.52 -4.21 6.77
CA LEU A 82 -4.82 -2.80 7.07
C LEU A 82 -4.70 -1.90 5.82
N VAL A 83 -3.70 -2.12 4.96
CA VAL A 83 -3.58 -1.40 3.68
C VAL A 83 -4.79 -1.68 2.76
N LEU A 84 -5.29 -2.91 2.73
CA LEU A 84 -6.53 -3.22 2.00
C LEU A 84 -7.75 -2.50 2.60
N ILE A 85 -7.82 -2.40 3.93
CA ILE A 85 -8.89 -1.64 4.59
C ILE A 85 -8.84 -0.16 4.17
N PHE A 86 -7.66 0.47 4.05
CA PHE A 86 -7.54 1.82 3.47
C PHE A 86 -8.11 1.88 2.05
N ALA A 87 -7.75 0.93 1.19
CA ALA A 87 -8.23 0.89 -0.20
C ALA A 87 -9.76 0.75 -0.27
N LEU A 88 -10.35 -0.10 0.59
CA LEU A 88 -11.79 -0.33 0.65
C LEU A 88 -12.54 0.85 1.28
N ALA A 89 -12.04 1.41 2.37
CA ALA A 89 -12.68 2.53 3.07
C ALA A 89 -12.73 3.81 2.23
N THR A 90 -11.79 3.97 1.30
CA THR A 90 -11.73 5.11 0.38
C THR A 90 -12.51 4.89 -0.92
N LEU A 91 -13.00 3.67 -1.18
CA LEU A 91 -13.75 3.32 -2.38
C LEU A 91 -15.04 4.14 -2.60
N PRO A 92 -15.85 4.46 -1.57
CA PRO A 92 -17.08 5.22 -1.78
C PRO A 92 -16.85 6.59 -2.45
N PHE A 93 -15.75 7.27 -2.15
CA PHE A 93 -15.41 8.58 -2.76
C PHE A 93 -15.17 8.46 -4.26
N GLU A 94 -14.49 7.38 -4.67
CA GLU A 94 -14.24 7.11 -6.08
C GLU A 94 -15.53 6.73 -6.79
N LEU A 95 -16.39 5.91 -6.20
CA LEU A 95 -17.68 5.53 -6.79
C LEU A 95 -18.63 6.73 -6.94
N VAL A 96 -18.74 7.58 -5.91
CA VAL A 96 -19.59 8.78 -5.93
C VAL A 96 -19.13 9.77 -7.00
N SER A 97 -17.82 9.89 -7.23
CA SER A 97 -17.30 10.75 -8.30
C SER A 97 -17.33 10.09 -9.68
N TYR A 98 -17.22 8.76 -9.78
CA TYR A 98 -17.21 8.01 -11.04
C TYR A 98 -18.52 8.14 -11.81
N PHE A 99 -19.67 7.96 -11.16
CA PHE A 99 -20.97 7.93 -11.85
C PHE A 99 -21.32 9.24 -12.56
N PRO A 100 -21.12 10.43 -11.97
CA PRO A 100 -21.32 11.70 -12.66
C PRO A 100 -20.32 11.96 -13.79
N THR A 101 -19.08 11.45 -13.68
CA THR A 101 -18.04 11.67 -14.68
C THR A 101 -18.19 10.76 -15.91
N LEU A 102 -18.80 9.58 -15.77
CA LEU A 102 -18.95 8.56 -16.83
C LEU A 102 -17.67 8.36 -17.66
N PRO A 103 -16.52 8.05 -17.02
CA PRO A 103 -15.27 7.88 -17.75
C PRO A 103 -15.34 6.68 -18.70
N SER A 104 -14.48 6.70 -19.73
CA SER A 104 -14.34 5.57 -20.66
C SER A 104 -13.68 4.33 -20.03
N THR A 105 -13.05 4.47 -18.86
CA THR A 105 -12.46 3.37 -18.10
C THR A 105 -13.56 2.49 -17.50
N SER A 106 -13.38 1.17 -17.48
CA SER A 106 -14.33 0.26 -16.85
C SER A 106 -14.39 0.40 -15.33
N LEU A 107 -15.59 0.23 -14.75
CA LEU A 107 -15.80 0.26 -13.30
C LEU A 107 -14.97 -0.82 -12.58
N LEU A 108 -14.80 -2.00 -13.20
CA LEU A 108 -14.00 -3.08 -12.64
C LEU A 108 -12.54 -2.65 -12.46
N THR A 109 -11.97 -1.97 -13.45
CA THR A 109 -10.60 -1.44 -13.37
C THR A 109 -10.47 -0.44 -12.22
N THR A 110 -11.43 0.46 -12.08
CA THR A 110 -11.51 1.45 -10.99
C THR A 110 -11.55 0.78 -9.61
N ILE A 111 -12.21 -0.36 -9.46
CA ILE A 111 -12.28 -1.09 -8.18
C ILE A 111 -11.02 -1.92 -7.91
N PHE A 112 -10.56 -2.69 -8.90
CA PHE A 112 -9.50 -3.69 -8.70
C PHE A 112 -8.09 -3.10 -8.70
N ILE A 113 -7.79 -2.13 -9.58
CA ILE A 113 -6.44 -1.57 -9.67
C ILE A 113 -5.97 -1.01 -8.33
N PRO A 114 -6.73 -0.19 -7.60
CA PRO A 114 -6.30 0.31 -6.29
C PRO A 114 -6.03 -0.79 -5.27
N LEU A 115 -6.84 -1.86 -5.25
CA LEU A 115 -6.61 -3.00 -4.35
C LEU A 115 -5.28 -3.70 -4.66
N LEU A 116 -5.02 -3.95 -5.95
CA LEU A 116 -3.77 -4.56 -6.39
C LEU A 116 -2.58 -3.62 -6.14
N THR A 117 -2.73 -2.32 -6.39
CA THR A 117 -1.72 -1.28 -6.09
C THR A 117 -1.36 -1.29 -4.62
N GLY A 118 -2.35 -1.34 -3.72
CA GLY A 118 -2.11 -1.41 -2.28
C GLY A 118 -1.23 -2.60 -1.88
N ILE A 119 -1.49 -3.79 -2.43
CA ILE A 119 -0.68 -4.98 -2.14
C ILE A 119 0.68 -4.94 -2.82
N ALA A 120 0.74 -4.58 -4.11
CA ALA A 120 1.97 -4.51 -4.88
C ALA A 120 2.99 -3.55 -4.25
N PHE A 121 2.54 -2.34 -3.89
CA PHE A 121 3.40 -1.33 -3.27
C PHE A 121 3.72 -1.64 -1.81
N TYR A 122 2.88 -2.41 -1.11
CA TYR A 122 3.23 -2.94 0.20
C TYR A 122 4.41 -3.92 0.11
N GLY A 123 4.39 -4.84 -0.86
CA GLY A 123 5.50 -5.75 -1.13
C GLY A 123 6.78 -5.04 -1.55
N LEU A 124 6.66 -4.01 -2.39
CA LEU A 124 7.79 -3.16 -2.75
C LEU A 124 8.36 -2.45 -1.53
N GLY A 125 7.51 -1.92 -0.64
CA GLY A 125 7.91 -1.33 0.62
C GLY A 125 8.70 -2.32 1.48
N LEU A 126 8.22 -3.57 1.60
CA LEU A 126 8.94 -4.63 2.31
C LEU A 126 10.34 -4.87 1.71
N ALA A 127 10.47 -4.91 0.38
CA ALA A 127 11.75 -5.09 -0.29
C ALA A 127 12.71 -3.94 0.03
N VAL A 128 12.23 -2.68 -0.08
CA VAL A 128 13.01 -1.47 0.24
C VAL A 128 13.44 -1.46 1.70
N GLY A 129 12.52 -1.72 2.63
CA GLY A 129 12.85 -1.78 4.06
C GLY A 129 13.85 -2.89 4.37
N THR A 130 13.77 -4.03 3.67
CA THR A 130 14.74 -5.12 3.83
C THR A 130 16.12 -4.70 3.33
N MET A 131 16.20 -4.02 2.19
CA MET A 131 17.46 -3.46 1.68
C MET A 131 18.06 -2.45 2.67
N LEU A 132 17.27 -1.53 3.22
CA LEU A 132 17.73 -0.54 4.21
C LEU A 132 18.21 -1.18 5.51
N LEU A 133 17.59 -2.28 5.95
CA LEU A 133 18.05 -3.04 7.10
C LEU A 133 19.42 -3.68 6.83
N ILE A 134 19.66 -4.19 5.62
CA ILE A 134 20.96 -4.77 5.22
C ILE A 134 22.06 -3.72 5.28
N ILE A 135 21.79 -2.50 4.79
CA ILE A 135 22.75 -1.39 4.83
C ILE A 135 22.73 -0.59 6.14
N ARG A 136 21.93 -1.03 7.13
CA ARG A 136 21.78 -0.41 8.47
C ARG A 136 21.37 1.08 8.44
N SER A 137 20.63 1.51 7.43
CA SER A 137 20.23 2.92 7.26
C SER A 137 18.71 3.12 7.36
N GLY A 138 18.10 2.56 8.42
CA GLY A 138 16.65 2.64 8.64
C GLY A 138 16.10 4.09 8.70
N SER A 139 16.93 5.07 9.08
CA SER A 139 16.56 6.50 9.09
C SER A 139 16.27 7.06 7.69
N LEU A 140 16.78 6.44 6.63
CA LEU A 140 16.58 6.87 5.25
C LEU A 140 15.25 6.37 4.64
N MET A 141 14.42 5.65 5.41
CA MET A 141 13.18 5.08 4.90
C MET A 141 12.26 6.11 4.21
N PRO A 142 11.98 7.31 4.77
CA PRO A 142 11.13 8.30 4.10
C PRO A 142 11.72 8.75 2.76
N LEU A 143 13.04 8.97 2.70
CA LEU A 143 13.72 9.37 1.47
C LEU A 143 13.72 8.24 0.44
N ALA A 144 13.87 6.99 0.87
CA ALA A 144 13.81 5.82 -0.01
C ALA A 144 12.43 5.65 -0.64
N ILE A 145 11.35 5.87 0.11
CA ILE A 145 9.97 5.83 -0.41
C ILE A 145 9.78 6.87 -1.51
N ILE A 146 10.19 8.12 -1.24
CA ILE A 146 10.14 9.20 -2.23
C ILE A 146 11.00 8.84 -3.45
N GLY A 147 12.21 8.34 -3.23
CA GLY A 147 13.14 7.92 -4.27
C GLY A 147 12.58 6.81 -5.16
N VAL A 148 11.85 5.84 -4.60
CA VAL A 148 11.17 4.78 -5.36
C VAL A 148 10.08 5.36 -6.25
N ILE A 149 9.22 6.24 -5.71
CA ILE A 149 8.14 6.88 -6.49
C ILE A 149 8.74 7.72 -7.62
N VAL A 150 9.71 8.59 -7.30
CA VAL A 150 10.38 9.44 -8.30
C VAL A 150 11.11 8.59 -9.32
N GLY A 151 11.82 7.54 -8.90
CA GLY A 151 12.53 6.62 -9.78
C GLY A 151 11.59 5.95 -10.79
N MET A 152 10.44 5.45 -10.34
CA MET A 152 9.41 4.87 -11.21
C MET A 152 8.89 5.88 -12.23
N LEU A 153 8.59 7.11 -11.81
CA LEU A 153 8.15 8.17 -12.71
C LEU A 153 9.22 8.53 -13.75
N VAL A 154 10.48 8.63 -13.33
CA VAL A 154 11.60 8.93 -14.24
C VAL A 154 11.78 7.81 -15.27
N ILE A 155 11.69 6.55 -14.85
CA ILE A 155 11.77 5.39 -15.76
C ILE A 155 10.66 5.48 -16.82
N ASP A 156 9.41 5.71 -16.40
CA ASP A 156 8.29 5.84 -17.33
C ASP A 156 8.46 7.01 -18.31
N VAL A 157 8.89 8.17 -17.84
CA VAL A 157 9.17 9.33 -18.70
C VAL A 157 10.27 9.02 -19.71
N ARG A 158 11.34 8.33 -19.29
CA ARG A 158 12.47 7.97 -20.17
C ARG A 158 12.10 6.93 -21.22
N LEU A 159 11.30 5.95 -20.84
CA LEU A 159 10.83 4.90 -21.75
C LEU A 159 9.63 5.35 -22.60
N LYS A 160 9.07 6.54 -22.33
CA LYS A 160 7.82 7.04 -22.92
C LYS A 160 6.65 6.06 -22.70
N THR A 161 6.65 5.40 -21.54
CA THR A 161 5.65 4.42 -21.12
C THR A 161 4.87 4.94 -19.91
N ASN A 162 3.82 4.22 -19.50
CA ASN A 162 3.07 4.50 -18.27
C ASN A 162 2.92 3.22 -17.43
N PHE A 163 3.97 2.39 -17.40
CA PHE A 163 3.91 1.04 -16.85
C PHE A 163 4.07 1.06 -15.33
N LEU A 164 4.94 1.91 -14.80
CA LEU A 164 5.28 1.94 -13.38
C LEU A 164 4.57 3.07 -12.61
N ASN A 165 3.99 4.04 -13.31
CA ASN A 165 3.34 5.20 -12.71
C ASN A 165 2.07 4.78 -11.96
N PRO A 166 2.08 4.82 -10.62
CA PRO A 166 0.93 4.38 -9.82
C PRO A 166 -0.26 5.33 -9.93
N PHE A 167 -0.10 6.53 -10.48
CA PHE A 167 -1.14 7.57 -10.54
C PHE A 167 -1.98 7.50 -11.82
N LYS A 168 -1.50 6.77 -12.84
CA LYS A 168 -2.20 6.62 -14.12
C LYS A 168 -3.01 5.33 -14.24
N GLY A 169 -2.85 4.40 -13.29
CA GLY A 169 -3.39 3.04 -13.41
C GLY A 169 -4.90 2.95 -13.63
N THR A 170 -5.67 3.90 -13.12
CA THR A 170 -7.14 3.96 -13.27
C THR A 170 -7.60 5.01 -14.28
N THR A 171 -6.86 6.10 -14.45
CA THR A 171 -7.26 7.22 -15.34
C THR A 171 -6.84 6.99 -16.79
N SER A 172 -5.84 6.15 -17.02
CA SER A 172 -5.40 5.72 -18.35
C SER A 172 -4.89 4.29 -18.26
N PRO A 173 -5.79 3.31 -18.00
CA PRO A 173 -5.40 1.94 -17.79
C PRO A 173 -4.78 1.37 -19.06
N THR A 174 -3.54 0.90 -18.92
CA THR A 174 -2.85 0.12 -19.94
C THR A 174 -2.85 -1.34 -19.51
N TRP A 175 -2.87 -2.27 -20.46
CA TRP A 175 -2.88 -3.69 -20.12
C TRP A 175 -1.56 -4.08 -19.44
N GLU A 176 -0.45 -3.46 -19.86
CA GLU A 176 0.89 -3.66 -19.32
C GLU A 176 0.94 -3.28 -17.83
N HIS A 177 0.43 -2.11 -17.47
CA HIS A 177 0.38 -1.66 -16.08
C HIS A 177 -0.43 -2.62 -15.20
N SER A 178 -1.60 -3.06 -15.71
CA SER A 178 -2.48 -3.98 -14.99
C SER A 178 -1.80 -5.33 -14.74
N VAL A 179 -1.08 -5.86 -15.74
CA VAL A 179 -0.31 -7.09 -15.63
C VAL A 179 0.85 -6.94 -14.64
N ILE A 180 1.62 -5.87 -14.71
CA ILE A 180 2.76 -5.63 -13.81
C ILE A 180 2.30 -5.52 -12.37
N ILE A 181 1.29 -4.68 -12.09
CA ILE A 181 0.75 -4.55 -10.74
C ILE A 181 0.14 -5.87 -10.26
N GLY A 182 -0.57 -6.60 -11.12
CA GLY A 182 -1.11 -7.91 -10.81
C GLY A 182 -0.02 -8.93 -10.41
N ILE A 183 1.07 -9.00 -11.18
CA ILE A 183 2.23 -9.86 -10.87
C ILE A 183 2.90 -9.44 -9.56
N MET A 184 3.14 -8.15 -9.36
CA MET A 184 3.73 -7.64 -8.12
C MET A 184 2.86 -7.97 -6.90
N ALA A 185 1.54 -7.81 -7.03
CA ALA A 185 0.60 -8.15 -5.98
C ALA A 185 0.61 -9.66 -5.69
N ALA A 186 0.59 -10.50 -6.73
CA ALA A 186 0.66 -11.96 -6.60
C ALA A 186 1.95 -12.42 -5.91
N ILE A 187 3.11 -11.89 -6.32
CA ILE A 187 4.40 -12.16 -5.67
C ILE A 187 4.36 -11.76 -4.20
N THR A 188 3.78 -10.60 -3.90
CA THR A 188 3.64 -10.14 -2.51
C THR A 188 2.78 -11.07 -1.68
N VAL A 189 1.62 -11.49 -2.20
CA VAL A 189 0.74 -12.45 -1.51
C VAL A 189 1.46 -13.79 -1.30
N LEU A 190 2.11 -14.31 -2.32
CA LEU A 190 2.88 -15.56 -2.23
C LEU A 190 3.98 -15.46 -1.16
N PHE A 191 4.72 -14.35 -1.14
CA PHE A 191 5.73 -14.09 -0.11
C PHE A 191 5.12 -14.03 1.30
N LEU A 192 3.97 -13.36 1.46
CA LEU A 192 3.27 -13.26 2.73
C LEU A 192 2.68 -14.60 3.20
N LEU A 193 2.34 -15.50 2.28
CA LEU A 193 1.80 -16.82 2.59
C LEU A 193 2.90 -17.87 2.77
N TRP A 194 4.10 -17.66 2.22
CA TRP A 194 5.20 -18.62 2.24
C TRP A 194 5.53 -19.10 3.66
N PRO A 195 5.64 -20.41 3.91
CA PRO A 195 6.00 -20.93 5.22
C PRO A 195 7.43 -20.51 5.57
N GLN A 196 7.58 -19.64 6.58
CA GLN A 196 8.90 -19.34 7.15
C GLN A 196 9.27 -20.49 8.08
N LYS A 197 10.38 -21.20 7.80
CA LYS A 197 10.96 -22.16 8.75
C LYS A 197 11.20 -21.42 10.07
N ARG A 198 10.40 -21.75 11.09
CA ARG A 198 10.52 -21.20 12.44
C ARG A 198 11.98 -21.34 12.88
N GLN A 199 12.70 -20.21 13.02
CA GLN A 199 14.01 -20.15 13.67
C GLN A 199 13.94 -20.42 15.19
N HIS A 200 12.86 -21.07 15.64
CA HIS A 200 12.50 -21.36 17.03
C HIS A 200 13.48 -22.30 17.76
N ASN A 201 14.58 -22.70 17.12
CA ASN A 201 15.60 -23.57 17.71
C ASN A 201 16.91 -22.86 18.09
N ARG A 202 17.05 -21.54 17.85
CA ARG A 202 18.26 -20.80 18.27
C ARG A 202 18.12 -20.16 19.66
N ASP A 203 16.96 -19.63 20.01
CA ASP A 203 16.78 -18.94 21.29
C ASP A 203 16.64 -19.90 22.47
N SER A 204 16.03 -21.08 22.27
CA SER A 204 15.95 -22.12 23.31
C SER A 204 17.33 -22.67 23.71
N ARG A 205 18.28 -22.76 22.76
CA ARG A 205 19.66 -23.16 23.06
C ARG A 205 20.46 -22.06 23.77
N HIS A 206 20.16 -20.78 23.51
CA HIS A 206 20.90 -19.69 24.16
C HIS A 206 20.46 -19.51 25.62
N SER A 207 19.17 -19.65 25.92
CA SER A 207 18.67 -19.64 27.30
C SER A 207 19.14 -20.86 28.11
N GLN A 208 19.25 -22.05 27.51
CA GLN A 208 19.81 -23.22 28.19
C GLN A 208 21.31 -23.05 28.53
N ASN A 209 22.10 -22.48 27.63
CA ASN A 209 23.53 -22.25 27.88
C ASN A 209 23.81 -21.18 28.96
N ILE A 210 22.90 -20.22 29.16
CA ILE A 210 23.04 -19.23 30.24
C ILE A 210 22.76 -19.88 31.59
N PHE A 211 21.75 -20.75 31.69
CA PHE A 211 21.46 -21.48 32.92
C PHE A 211 22.62 -22.43 33.32
N GLU A 212 23.25 -23.12 32.36
CA GLU A 212 24.41 -23.98 32.66
C GLU A 212 25.67 -23.22 33.12
N ARG A 213 25.83 -21.94 32.72
CA ARG A 213 26.96 -21.11 33.18
C ARG A 213 26.76 -20.50 34.55
N VAL A 214 25.51 -20.30 34.98
CA VAL A 214 25.21 -19.75 36.31
C VAL A 214 25.24 -20.85 37.38
N SER A 215 25.16 -22.12 36.99
CA SER A 215 25.18 -23.28 37.90
C SER A 215 26.58 -23.91 38.13
N ARG A 216 27.66 -23.31 37.63
CA ARG A 216 29.04 -23.73 37.89
C ARG A 216 29.81 -22.63 38.61
#